data_AF-A0A419IWZ0-F1
#
_entry.id   AF-A0A419IWZ0-F1
#
_cell.length_a   1.000
_cell.length_b   1.000
_cell.length_c   1.000
_cell.angle_alpha   90.00
_cell.angle_beta   90.00
_cell.angle_gamma   90.00
#
_symmetry.space_group_name_H-M   'P 1'
#
loop_
_entity.id
_entity.type
_entity.pdbx_description
1 polymer ?
#
loop_
_entity_poly.entity_id
_entity_poly.type
_entity_poly.pdbx_seq_one_letter_code
_entity_poly.pdbx_strand_id
1 'polypeptide(L)' 'MIVVKAQPGDSTDSLIRKFSKKVISEGILQEFKRKEFYQKPSEVRKEKAKAMKRKRYNRS' A
#
# COMPACT_ATOMS: atom_id res chain seq x y z
N MET A 1 6.82 -8.02 6.78
CA MET A 1 6.13 -9.33 6.91
C MET A 1 4.85 -9.11 7.68
N ILE A 2 3.70 -9.39 7.07
CA ILE A 2 2.39 -9.15 7.72
C ILE A 2 1.95 -10.42 8.42
N VAL A 3 1.70 -10.32 9.72
CA VAL A 3 1.09 -11.38 10.53
C VAL A 3 -0.24 -10.87 11.07
N VAL A 4 -1.30 -11.67 10.86
CA VAL A 4 -2.62 -11.50 11.48
C VAL A 4 -2.88 -12.78 12.27
N LYS A 5 -3.09 -12.64 13.58
CA LYS A 5 -3.40 -13.76 14.48
C LYS A 5 -4.90 -13.76 14.75
N ALA A 6 -5.52 -14.94 14.67
CA ALA A 6 -6.90 -15.13 15.07
C ALA A 6 -7.06 -14.90 16.57
N GLN A 7 -8.15 -14.22 16.96
CA GLN A 7 -8.56 -14.06 18.35
C GLN A 7 -9.78 -14.95 18.62
N PRO A 8 -10.01 -15.36 19.88
CA PRO A 8 -11.23 -16.08 20.26
C PRO A 8 -12.46 -15.23 19.89
N GLY A 9 -13.35 -15.78 19.05
CA GLY A 9 -14.55 -15.10 18.56
C GLY A 9 -14.42 -14.38 17.21
N ASP A 10 -13.25 -14.38 16.57
CA ASP A 10 -13.13 -13.91 15.19
C ASP A 10 -13.69 -14.95 14.21
N SER A 11 -14.53 -14.50 13.29
CA SER A 11 -14.92 -15.29 12.11
C SER A 11 -13.82 -15.27 11.05
N THR A 12 -13.80 -16.29 10.18
CA THR A 12 -12.86 -16.40 9.06
C THR A 12 -12.89 -15.14 8.17
N ASP A 13 -14.07 -14.59 7.90
CA ASP A 13 -14.24 -13.37 7.12
C ASP A 13 -13.66 -12.12 7.80
N SER A 14 -13.78 -12.03 9.13
CA SER A 14 -13.17 -10.95 9.93
C SER A 14 -11.64 -10.97 9.77
N LEU A 15 -11.05 -12.16 9.83
CA LEU A 15 -9.61 -12.37 9.63
C LEU A 15 -9.15 -11.98 8.22
N ILE A 16 -9.86 -12.40 7.17
CA ILE A 16 -9.55 -12.04 5.77
C ILE A 16 -9.64 -10.52 5.59
N ARG A 17 -10.67 -9.88 6.13
CA ARG A 17 -10.82 -8.41 6.07
C ARG A 17 -9.68 -7.68 6.78
N LYS A 18 -9.30 -8.13 7.99
CA LYS A 18 -8.18 -7.56 8.74
C LYS A 18 -6.86 -7.71 7.97
N PHE A 19 -6.62 -8.87 7.37
CA PHE A 19 -5.46 -9.11 6.52
C PHE A 19 -5.44 -8.18 5.30
N SER A 20 -6.51 -8.13 4.52
CA SER A 20 -6.62 -7.25 3.35
C SER A 20 -6.39 -5.79 3.71
N LYS A 21 -6.98 -5.31 4.82
CA LYS A 21 -6.76 -3.95 5.30
C LYS A 21 -5.30 -3.70 5.68
N LYS A 22 -4.64 -4.65 6.34
CA LYS A 22 -3.23 -4.54 6.72
C LYS A 22 -2.30 -4.54 5.50
N VAL A 23 -2.57 -5.38 4.49
CA VAL A 23 -1.84 -5.41 3.21
C VAL A 23 -1.94 -4.08 2.47
N ILE A 24 -3.14 -3.51 2.39
CA ILE A 24 -3.36 -2.21 1.75
C ILE A 24 -2.66 -1.10 2.53
N SER A 25 -2.78 -1.10 3.87
CA SER A 25 -2.18 -0.10 4.75
C SER A 25 -0.66 -0.06 4.65
N GLU A 26 0.00 -1.22 4.57
CA GLU A 26 1.46 -1.26 4.41
C GLU A 26 1.92 -0.97 2.99
N GLY A 27 1.00 -0.93 2.01
CA GLY A 27 1.34 -0.55 0.64
C GLY A 27 2.25 -1.56 -0.07
N ILE A 28 2.32 -2.80 0.41
CA ILE A 28 3.21 -3.85 -0.12
C ILE A 28 2.99 -4.05 -1.62
N LEU A 29 1.74 -4.04 -2.08
CA LEU A 29 1.40 -4.17 -3.49
C LEU A 29 1.94 -3.01 -4.34
N GLN A 30 1.96 -1.79 -3.79
CA GLN A 30 2.50 -0.62 -4.48
C GLN A 30 4.03 -0.66 -4.51
N GLU A 31 4.65 -1.16 -3.45
CA GLU A 31 6.09 -1.31 -3.38
C GLU A 31 6.59 -2.40 -4.33
N PHE A 32 5.88 -3.52 -4.40
CA PHE A 32 6.17 -4.61 -5.33
C PHE A 32 6.15 -4.11 -6.78
N LYS A 33 5.08 -3.42 -7.20
CA LYS A 33 4.98 -2.83 -8.55
C LYS A 33 6.08 -1.83 -8.86
N ARG A 34 6.56 -1.07 -7.87
CA ARG A 34 7.68 -0.12 -8.06
C ARG A 34 9.03 -0.82 -8.21
N LYS A 35 9.19 -1.99 -7.61
CA LYS A 35 10.42 -2.79 -7.62
C LYS A 35 10.47 -3.81 -8.76
N GLU A 36 9.35 -4.03 -9.44
CA GLU A 36 9.23 -4.97 -10.57
C GLU A 36 10.21 -4.65 -11.70
N PHE A 37 10.47 -3.36 -11.95
CA PHE A 37 11.43 -2.91 -12.95
C PHE A 37 12.35 -1.82 -12.38
N TYR A 38 13.58 -1.75 -12.87
CA TYR A 38 14.47 -0.64 -12.55
C TYR A 38 13.89 0.66 -13.11
N GLN A 39 13.69 1.64 -12.23
CA GLN A 39 13.35 3.00 -12.61
C GLN A 39 14.55 3.92 -12.35
N LYS A 40 14.84 4.81 -13.30
CA LYS A 40 15.91 5.80 -13.10
C LYS A 40 15.56 6.71 -11.91
N PRO A 41 16.54 7.14 -11.11
CA PRO A 41 16.27 7.97 -9.93
C PRO A 41 15.55 9.29 -10.28
N SER A 42 15.76 9.83 -11.48
CA SER A 42 15.06 11.01 -12.00
C SER A 42 13.55 10.77 -12.21
N GLU A 43 13.18 9.61 -12.75
CA GLU A 43 11.79 9.23 -13.00
C GLU A 43 11.04 9.01 -11.69
N VAL A 44 11.68 8.34 -10.72
CA VAL A 44 11.12 8.16 -9.37
C VAL A 44 10.82 9.50 -8.70
N ARG A 45 11.74 10.49 -8.80
CA ARG A 45 11.51 11.84 -8.26
C ARG A 45 10.34 12.53 -8.96
N LYS A 46 10.26 12.43 -10.29
CA LYS A 46 9.18 13.01 -11.11
C LYS A 46 7.81 12.41 -10.73
N GLU A 47 7.72 11.10 -10.58
CA GLU A 47 6.50 10.42 -10.16
C GLU A 47 6.06 10.80 -8.75
N LYS A 48 7.00 10.85 -7.80
CA LYS A 48 6.73 11.30 -6.42
C LYS A 48 6.17 12.73 -6.40
N ALA A 49 6.75 13.66 -7.15
CA ALA A 49 6.26 15.03 -7.26
C ALA A 49 4.84 15.10 -7.84
N LYS A 50 4.58 14.33 -8.92
CA LYS A 50 3.24 14.23 -9.53
C LYS A 50 2.20 13.67 -8.57
N ALA A 51 2.55 12.63 -7.80
CA ALA A 51 1.68 12.05 -6.78
C ALA A 51 1.34 13.05 -5.66
N MET A 52 2.32 13.83 -5.20
CA MET A 52 2.10 14.89 -4.20
C MET A 52 1.21 16.01 -4.74
N LYS A 53 1.41 16.45 -5.99
CA LYS A 53 0.56 17.46 -6.63
C LYS A 53 -0.89 16.99 -6.74
N ARG A 54 -1.12 15.75 -7.14
CA ARG A 54 -2.46 15.13 -7.17
C ARG A 54 -3.11 15.09 -5.78
N LYS A 55 -2.36 14.70 -4.75
CA LYS A 55 -2.87 14.69 -3.35
C LYS A 55 -3.26 16.07 -2.84
N ARG A 56 -2.54 17.13 -3.26
CA ARG A 56 -2.88 18.52 -2.90
C ARG A 56 -4.16 18.98 -3.59
N TYR A 57 -4.30 18.68 -4.89
CA TYR A 57 -5.49 19.03 -5.67
C TYR A 57 -6.75 18.36 -5.13
N ASN A 58 -6.69 17.07 -4.76
CA ASN A 58 -7.84 16.36 -4.19
C ASN A 58 -8.21 16.79 -2.77
N ARG A 59 -7.44 17.68 -2.14
CA ARG A 59 -7.68 18.20 -0.77
C ARG A 59 -8.22 19.63 -0.75
N SER A 60 -8.19 20.35 -1.88
CA SER A 60 -8.85 21.64 -2.07
C SER A 60 -10.23 21.43 -2.66
#